data_AF-A0A9X8DNQ3-F1
#
_entry.id   AF-A0A9X8DNQ3-F1
#
_cell.length_a   1.000
_cell.length_b   1.000
_cell.length_c   1.000
_cell.angle_alpha   90.00
_cell.angle_beta   90.00
_cell.angle_gamma   90.00
#
_symmetry.space_group_name_H-M   'P 1'
#
loop_
_entity.id
_entity.type
_entity.pdbx_description
1 polymer ?
#
loop_
_entity_poly.entity_id
_entity_poly.type
_entity_poly.pdbx_seq_one_letter_code
_entity_poly.pdbx_strand_id
1 'polypeptide(L)'
;MHRNLAVRSDKLRQQARGRRDRKCQVMFAGFSVGIFVLVGSVVNRPTKLTLRWRGLCQVTRTTDHVMEIQQLVPPYEVTVHHACGLKMYHEGAREVTEDLEAQIVFGDGGFHVERLDEARCVDFQHQVLVKWLGLDDEESS
;
A
#
# COMPACT_ATOMS: atom_id res chain seq x y z
N MET A 1 -28.02 -11.74 36.79
CA MET A 1 -28.17 -11.26 35.39
C MET A 1 -26.93 -11.48 34.51
N HIS A 2 -25.70 -11.35 35.01
CA HIS A 2 -24.46 -11.43 34.19
C HIS A 2 -24.20 -12.76 33.48
N ARG A 3 -24.55 -13.90 34.08
CA ARG A 3 -24.29 -15.23 33.51
C ARG A 3 -25.02 -15.46 32.18
N ASN A 4 -26.28 -15.04 32.08
CA ASN A 4 -27.07 -15.18 30.86
C ASN A 4 -26.58 -14.24 29.75
N LEU A 5 -26.08 -13.06 30.11
CA LEU A 5 -25.49 -12.11 29.16
C LEU A 5 -24.15 -12.61 28.62
N ALA A 6 -23.30 -13.23 29.45
CA ALA A 6 -22.05 -13.84 29.03
C ALA A 6 -22.29 -14.99 28.04
N VAL A 7 -23.20 -15.92 28.38
CA VAL A 7 -23.56 -17.05 27.51
C VAL A 7 -24.14 -16.57 26.18
N ARG A 8 -24.99 -15.54 26.19
CA ARG A 8 -25.54 -14.95 24.97
C ARG A 8 -24.45 -14.29 24.12
N SER A 9 -23.53 -13.54 24.75
CA SER A 9 -22.41 -12.89 24.06
C SER A 9 -21.49 -13.91 23.40
N ASP A 10 -21.13 -14.98 24.10
CA ASP A 10 -20.26 -16.02 23.55
C ASP A 10 -20.94 -16.80 22.43
N LYS A 11 -22.24 -17.07 22.54
CA LYS A 11 -23.04 -17.66 21.45
C LYS A 11 -23.05 -16.76 20.21
N LEU A 12 -23.21 -15.45 20.37
CA LEU A 12 -23.15 -14.49 19.26
C LEU A 12 -21.75 -14.44 18.63
N ARG A 13 -20.69 -14.46 19.44
CA ARG A 13 -19.29 -14.51 18.96
C ARG A 13 -19.01 -15.80 18.19
N GLN A 14 -19.46 -16.95 18.71
CA GLN A 14 -19.33 -18.23 18.02
C GLN A 14 -20.10 -18.26 16.71
N GLN A 15 -21.32 -17.73 16.67
CA GLN A 15 -22.07 -17.60 15.42
C GLN A 15 -21.38 -16.68 14.41
N ALA A 16 -20.81 -15.56 14.87
CA ALA A 16 -20.04 -14.67 14.01
C ALA A 16 -18.78 -15.35 13.44
N ARG A 17 -18.05 -16.12 14.27
CA ARG A 17 -16.91 -16.95 13.85
C ARG A 17 -17.34 -18.00 12.83
N GLY A 18 -18.39 -18.77 13.11
CA GLY A 18 -18.91 -19.78 12.19
C GLY A 18 -19.42 -19.20 10.85
N ARG A 19 -19.98 -17.99 10.85
CA ARG A 19 -20.32 -17.27 9.60
C ARG A 19 -19.07 -16.86 8.81
N ARG A 20 -17.97 -16.52 9.51
CA ARG A 20 -16.69 -16.15 8.90
C ARG A 20 -15.97 -17.37 8.34
N ASP A 21 -15.96 -18.48 9.07
CA ASP A 21 -15.32 -19.72 8.64
C ASP A 21 -15.99 -20.29 7.39
N ARG A 22 -17.33 -20.16 7.28
CA ARG A 22 -18.07 -20.49 6.05
C ARG A 22 -17.72 -19.60 4.86
N LYS A 23 -17.15 -18.43 5.10
CA LYS A 23 -16.60 -17.53 4.06
C LYS A 23 -15.11 -17.79 3.78
N CYS A 24 -14.43 -18.73 4.46
CA CYS A 24 -13.02 -19.02 4.19
C CYS A 24 -12.74 -19.61 2.80
N GLN A 25 -13.76 -19.84 1.98
CA GLN A 25 -13.64 -20.06 0.53
C GLN A 25 -13.61 -18.76 -0.28
N VAL A 26 -13.14 -17.64 0.28
CA VAL A 26 -12.67 -16.55 -0.58
C VAL A 26 -11.47 -17.11 -1.31
N MET A 27 -11.66 -17.57 -2.54
CA MET A 27 -10.55 -17.84 -3.45
C MET A 27 -9.74 -16.56 -3.50
N PHE A 28 -8.52 -16.60 -2.97
CA PHE A 28 -7.60 -15.50 -3.17
C PHE A 28 -7.49 -15.32 -4.68
N ALA A 29 -7.77 -14.09 -5.16
CA ALA A 29 -7.53 -13.75 -6.54
C ALA A 29 -6.14 -14.26 -6.90
N GLY A 30 -6.01 -14.99 -8.02
CA GLY A 30 -4.82 -15.76 -8.39
C GLY A 30 -3.60 -14.88 -8.62
N PHE A 31 -3.07 -14.29 -7.54
CA PHE A 31 -1.87 -13.50 -7.55
C PHE A 31 -0.72 -14.45 -7.87
N SER A 32 -0.26 -14.38 -9.10
CA SER A 32 0.96 -15.02 -9.58
C SER A 32 2.05 -13.97 -9.75
N VAL A 33 3.29 -14.46 -9.81
CA VAL A 33 4.44 -13.61 -10.13
C VAL A 33 4.18 -12.91 -11.48
N GLY A 34 4.46 -11.61 -11.54
CA GLY A 34 4.29 -10.79 -12.73
C GLY A 34 2.96 -10.04 -12.81
N ILE A 35 1.97 -10.34 -11.97
CA ILE A 35 0.70 -9.59 -11.92
C ILE A 35 0.93 -8.21 -11.32
N PHE A 36 0.26 -7.21 -11.91
CA PHE A 36 0.23 -5.85 -11.38
C PHE A 36 -0.91 -5.66 -10.38
N VAL A 37 -0.58 -5.10 -9.23
CA VAL A 37 -1.48 -4.96 -8.07
C VAL A 37 -1.38 -3.55 -7.47
N LEU A 38 -2.45 -3.15 -6.78
CA LEU A 38 -2.48 -2.00 -5.89
C LEU A 38 -2.35 -2.47 -4.44
N VAL A 39 -1.60 -1.74 -3.64
CA VAL A 39 -1.39 -2.02 -2.21
C VAL A 39 -2.33 -1.18 -1.36
N GLY A 40 -3.08 -1.84 -0.49
CA GLY A 40 -3.99 -1.21 0.46
C GLY A 40 -3.22 -0.70 1.68
N SER A 41 -3.24 0.62 1.87
CA SER A 41 -2.68 1.28 3.04
C SER A 41 -3.79 1.84 3.94
N VAL A 42 -3.66 1.67 5.25
CA VAL A 42 -4.61 2.26 6.20
C VAL A 42 -4.21 3.70 6.45
N VAL A 43 -5.10 4.63 6.13
CA VAL A 43 -4.92 6.06 6.41
C VAL A 43 -5.82 6.43 7.59
N ASN A 44 -5.22 7.09 8.57
CA ASN A 44 -5.95 7.62 9.71
C ASN A 44 -6.66 8.91 9.30
N ARG A 45 -8.01 8.92 9.35
CA ARG A 45 -8.81 10.15 9.34
C ARG A 45 -9.43 10.32 10.72
N PRO A 46 -9.66 11.57 11.19
CA PRO A 46 -10.03 11.86 12.57
C PRO A 46 -11.19 11.02 13.13
N THR A 47 -12.13 10.61 12.27
CA THR A 47 -13.34 9.90 12.65
C THR A 47 -13.44 8.46 12.12
N LYS A 48 -12.56 8.04 11.19
CA LYS A 48 -12.67 6.72 10.54
C LYS A 48 -11.37 6.28 9.87
N LEU A 49 -10.94 5.04 10.12
CA LEU A 49 -9.90 4.40 9.33
C LEU A 49 -10.40 4.18 7.89
N THR A 50 -9.64 4.69 6.93
CA THR A 50 -9.97 4.55 5.51
C THR A 50 -8.87 3.77 4.82
N LEU A 51 -9.22 2.79 3.99
CA LEU A 51 -8.26 2.07 3.17
C LEU A 51 -8.01 2.88 1.89
N ARG A 52 -6.75 3.28 1.67
CA ARG A 52 -6.29 3.93 0.43
C ARG A 52 -5.49 2.91 -0.36
N TRP A 53 -5.96 2.58 -1.56
CA TRP A 53 -5.22 1.79 -2.54
C TRP A 53 -4.16 2.69 -3.16
N ARG A 54 -2.90 2.25 -3.14
CA ARG A 54 -1.74 3.00 -3.60
C ARG A 54 -0.85 2.14 -4.49
N GLY A 55 -0.10 2.84 -5.34
CA GLY A 55 0.98 2.31 -6.15
C GLY A 55 0.53 1.33 -7.22
N LEU A 56 1.13 1.39 -8.40
CA LEU A 56 1.17 0.23 -9.27
C LEU A 56 2.43 -0.55 -8.93
N CYS A 57 2.25 -1.75 -8.44
CA CYS A 57 3.35 -2.62 -8.05
C CYS A 57 3.22 -3.97 -8.74
N GLN A 58 4.30 -4.71 -8.83
CA GLN A 58 4.31 -6.05 -9.39
C GLN A 58 4.57 -7.09 -8.30
N VAL A 59 3.84 -8.21 -8.37
CA VAL A 59 4.12 -9.36 -7.53
C VAL A 59 5.41 -10.03 -7.99
N THR A 60 6.43 -10.05 -7.14
CA THR A 60 7.74 -10.66 -7.44
C THR A 60 7.83 -12.08 -6.89
N ARG A 61 7.18 -12.35 -5.76
CA ARG A 61 7.16 -13.67 -5.12
C ARG A 61 5.81 -13.94 -4.48
N THR A 62 5.37 -15.19 -4.57
CA THR A 62 4.10 -15.64 -4.00
C THR A 62 4.35 -16.74 -2.99
N THR A 63 3.73 -16.60 -1.82
CA THR A 63 3.53 -17.66 -0.82
C THR A 63 2.01 -17.83 -0.66
N ASP A 64 1.56 -18.86 0.04
CA ASP A 64 0.13 -19.21 0.18
C ASP A 64 -0.78 -17.99 0.43
N HIS A 65 -0.43 -17.09 1.35
CA HIS A 65 -1.29 -15.97 1.76
C HIS A 65 -0.57 -14.61 1.75
N VAL A 66 0.72 -14.61 1.44
CA VAL A 66 1.60 -13.45 1.55
C VAL A 66 2.37 -13.31 0.24
N MET A 67 2.38 -12.10 -0.29
CA MET A 67 3.04 -11.76 -1.54
C MET A 67 4.11 -10.72 -1.28
N GLU A 68 5.24 -10.92 -1.95
CA GLU A 68 6.27 -9.91 -2.09
C GLU A 68 5.95 -9.07 -3.32
N ILE A 69 6.07 -7.77 -3.15
CA ILE A 69 5.61 -6.78 -4.10
C ILE A 69 6.71 -5.76 -4.28
N GLN A 70 7.02 -5.46 -5.54
CA GLN A 70 8.00 -4.44 -5.89
C GLN A 70 7.31 -3.26 -6.56
N GLN A 71 7.66 -2.05 -6.15
CA GLN A 71 7.27 -0.83 -6.85
C GLN A 71 7.87 -0.82 -8.26
N LEU A 72 7.11 -0.29 -9.23
CA LEU A 72 7.57 -0.22 -10.62
C LEU A 72 8.40 1.02 -10.94
N VAL A 73 8.42 1.98 -10.01
CA VAL A 73 9.18 3.21 -10.12
C VAL A 73 10.19 3.28 -8.98
N PRO A 74 11.29 4.03 -9.14
CA PRO A 74 12.22 4.29 -8.05
C PRO A 74 11.48 4.73 -6.78
N PRO A 75 11.91 4.24 -5.60
CA PRO A 75 13.14 3.51 -5.32
C PRO A 75 13.08 1.99 -5.58
N TYR A 76 12.05 1.48 -6.27
CA TYR A 76 11.82 0.05 -6.48
C TYR A 76 11.72 -0.73 -5.17
N GLU A 77 11.09 -0.11 -4.15
CA GLU A 77 10.97 -0.70 -2.82
C GLU A 77 10.23 -2.04 -2.91
N VAL A 78 10.75 -3.02 -2.16
CA VAL A 78 10.15 -4.35 -2.04
C VAL A 78 9.49 -4.47 -0.68
N THR A 79 8.17 -4.67 -0.69
CA THR A 79 7.36 -4.83 0.52
C THR A 79 6.61 -6.15 0.53
N VAL A 80 6.20 -6.59 1.71
CA VAL A 80 5.52 -7.88 1.91
C VAL A 80 4.11 -7.64 2.45
N HIS A 81 3.11 -8.17 1.75
CA HIS A 81 1.70 -7.93 2.08
C HIS A 81 0.89 -9.23 2.08
N HIS A 82 -0.06 -9.35 3.01
CA HIS A 82 -1.07 -10.39 2.94
C HIS A 82 -2.00 -10.13 1.74
N ALA A 83 -2.49 -11.18 1.09
CA ALA A 83 -3.34 -11.10 -0.09
C ALA A 83 -4.59 -10.22 0.09
N CYS A 84 -5.15 -10.14 1.31
CA CYS A 84 -6.29 -9.25 1.60
C CYS A 84 -5.97 -7.76 1.52
N GLY A 85 -4.68 -7.40 1.60
CA GLY A 85 -4.19 -6.05 1.45
C GLY A 85 -3.94 -5.67 -0.01
N LEU A 86 -4.26 -6.55 -0.96
CA LEU A 86 -3.97 -6.36 -2.39
C LEU A 86 -5.24 -6.28 -3.21
N LYS A 87 -5.17 -5.48 -4.28
CA LYS A 87 -6.20 -5.40 -5.30
C LYS A 87 -5.56 -5.61 -6.66
N MET A 88 -6.05 -6.59 -7.41
CA MET A 88 -5.58 -6.82 -8.78
C MET A 88 -5.85 -5.58 -9.63
N TYR A 89 -4.84 -5.15 -10.37
CA TYR A 89 -4.93 -4.02 -11.29
C TYR A 89 -4.97 -4.50 -12.74
N HIS A 90 -4.02 -5.35 -13.14
CA HIS A 90 -3.91 -5.86 -14.50
C HIS A 90 -3.22 -7.23 -14.51
N GLU A 91 -3.65 -8.11 -15.41
CA GLU A 91 -3.00 -9.40 -15.68
C GLU A 91 -1.64 -9.14 -16.36
N GLY A 92 -0.58 -9.89 -16.06
CA GLY A 92 0.78 -9.55 -16.53
C GLY A 92 0.88 -9.32 -18.05
N ALA A 93 1.91 -8.58 -18.47
CA ALA A 93 2.26 -8.14 -19.86
C ALA A 93 1.91 -6.68 -20.26
N ARG A 94 1.52 -5.82 -19.32
CA ARG A 94 1.44 -4.37 -19.60
C ARG A 94 2.84 -3.75 -19.55
N GLU A 95 3.25 -3.09 -20.64
CA GLU A 95 4.46 -2.26 -20.66
C GLU A 95 4.28 -1.09 -19.68
N VAL A 96 5.31 -0.83 -18.87
CA VAL A 96 5.37 0.36 -18.03
C VAL A 96 5.81 1.52 -18.91
N THR A 97 4.85 2.34 -19.32
CA THR A 97 5.09 3.53 -20.15
C THR A 97 5.39 4.74 -19.28
N GLU A 98 6.10 5.74 -19.82
CA GLU A 98 6.44 7.00 -19.12
C GLU A 98 5.20 7.69 -18.52
N ASP A 99 4.07 7.72 -19.23
CA ASP A 99 2.79 8.25 -18.71
C ASP A 99 2.27 7.47 -17.48
N LEU A 100 2.50 6.16 -17.44
CA LEU A 100 2.10 5.30 -16.34
C LEU A 100 3.03 5.51 -15.15
N GLU A 101 4.33 5.67 -15.39
CA GLU A 101 5.30 6.03 -14.35
C GLU A 101 4.95 7.37 -13.71
N ALA A 102 4.68 8.40 -14.52
CA ALA A 102 4.22 9.69 -14.04
C ALA A 102 2.95 9.54 -13.18
N GLN A 103 1.95 8.81 -13.66
CA GLN A 103 0.73 8.54 -12.88
C GLN A 103 1.01 7.86 -11.54
N ILE A 104 1.95 6.92 -11.49
CA ILE A 104 2.33 6.21 -10.25
C ILE A 104 3.00 7.17 -9.27
N VAL A 105 3.97 7.95 -9.74
CA VAL A 105 4.73 8.92 -8.93
C VAL A 105 3.79 9.97 -8.33
N PHE A 106 2.90 10.57 -9.14
CA PHE A 106 1.93 11.55 -8.65
C PHE A 106 0.85 10.93 -7.75
N GLY A 107 0.48 9.66 -7.99
CA GLY A 107 -0.62 8.98 -7.29
C GLY A 107 -0.33 8.58 -5.84
N ASP A 108 0.95 8.36 -5.49
CA ASP A 108 1.33 7.88 -4.15
C ASP A 108 1.35 8.99 -3.07
N GLY A 109 1.30 10.25 -3.48
CA GLY A 109 1.07 11.40 -2.60
C GLY A 109 2.32 11.97 -1.93
N GLY A 110 3.49 11.86 -2.56
CA GLY A 110 4.71 12.55 -2.14
C GLY A 110 5.88 12.31 -3.12
N PHE A 111 6.81 13.26 -3.17
CA PHE A 111 8.06 13.12 -3.91
C PHE A 111 9.09 12.38 -3.07
N HIS A 112 9.91 11.54 -3.71
CA HIS A 112 11.01 10.87 -3.04
C HIS A 112 12.23 11.79 -3.02
N VAL A 113 12.98 11.78 -1.92
CA VAL A 113 14.22 12.55 -1.81
C VAL A 113 15.34 11.77 -2.47
N GLU A 114 16.00 12.35 -3.46
CA GLU A 114 17.24 11.81 -4.04
C GLU A 114 18.43 12.19 -3.15
N ARG A 115 18.56 13.48 -2.82
CA ARG A 115 19.65 14.04 -2.01
C ARG A 115 19.21 15.30 -1.27
N LEU A 116 19.85 15.57 -0.14
CA LEU A 116 19.80 16.88 0.51
C LEU A 116 21.04 17.67 0.10
N ASP A 117 20.86 18.76 -0.63
CA ASP A 117 21.97 19.52 -1.22
C ASP A 117 22.53 20.56 -0.24
N GLU A 118 21.65 21.38 0.34
CA GLU A 118 22.06 22.47 1.23
C GLU A 118 21.14 22.55 2.44
N ALA A 119 21.66 23.05 3.56
CA ALA A 119 20.86 23.38 4.72
C ALA A 119 21.26 24.75 5.26
N ARG A 120 20.28 25.61 5.53
CA ARG A 120 20.49 26.94 6.12
C ARG A 120 19.51 27.21 7.25
N CYS A 121 19.92 28.05 8.19
CA CYS A 121 19.05 28.56 9.25
C CYS A 121 18.75 30.03 8.99
N VAL A 122 17.48 30.35 8.78
CA VAL A 122 16.98 31.72 8.57
C VAL A 122 15.87 31.97 9.58
N ASP A 123 15.98 33.04 10.38
CA ASP A 123 14.98 33.42 11.39
C ASP A 123 14.56 32.27 12.33
N PHE A 124 15.55 31.50 12.81
CA PHE A 124 15.36 30.31 13.66
C PHE A 124 14.61 29.14 12.98
N GLN A 125 14.41 29.20 11.66
CA GLN A 125 13.86 28.11 10.85
C GLN A 125 14.96 27.43 10.05
N HIS A 126 14.97 26.10 10.07
CA HIS A 126 15.84 25.28 9.24
C HIS A 126 15.18 25.08 7.88
N GLN A 127 15.86 25.49 6.82
CA GLN A 127 15.49 25.24 5.44
C GLN A 127 16.51 24.27 4.86
N VAL A 128 16.05 23.28 4.11
CA VAL A 128 16.89 22.29 3.44
C VAL A 128 16.52 22.31 1.98
N LEU A 129 17.50 22.47 1.09
CA LEU A 129 17.34 22.32 -0.34
C LEU A 129 17.35 20.82 -0.65
N VAL A 130 16.24 20.34 -1.17
CA VAL A 130 16.02 18.93 -1.48
C VAL A 130 16.06 18.73 -2.98
N LYS A 131 16.97 17.86 -3.43
CA LYS A 131 16.92 17.28 -4.75
C LYS A 131 15.89 16.16 -4.74
N TRP A 132 14.81 16.35 -5.48
CA TRP A 132 13.72 15.38 -5.60
C TRP A 132 14.02 14.36 -6.69
N LEU A 133 13.77 13.09 -6.38
CA LEU A 133 14.00 11.97 -7.28
C LEU A 133 13.07 12.07 -8.51
N GLY A 134 13.67 12.10 -9.70
CA GLY A 134 12.95 12.16 -10.96
C GLY A 134 12.49 13.56 -11.39
N LEU A 135 12.91 14.62 -10.69
CA LEU A 135 12.72 16.01 -11.09
C LEU A 135 14.05 16.64 -11.51
N ASP A 136 14.01 17.70 -12.31
CA ASP A 136 15.21 18.40 -12.75
C ASP A 136 15.83 19.26 -11.63
N ASP A 137 17.08 19.70 -11.81
CA ASP A 137 17.79 20.49 -10.78
C ASP A 137 17.07 21.83 -10.49
N GLU A 138 16.46 22.42 -11.52
CA GLU A 138 15.65 23.65 -11.42
C GLU A 138 14.40 23.49 -10.53
N GLU A 139 13.97 22.25 -10.27
CA GLU A 139 12.81 21.92 -9.45
C GLU A 139 13.17 21.55 -7.99
N SER A 140 14.46 21.65 -7.63
CA SER A 140 14.93 21.44 -6.25
C SER A 140 14.44 22.55 -5.33
N SER A 141 13.93 22.20 -4.14
CA SER A 141 13.29 23.15 -3.19
C SER A 141 13.56 22.84 -1.73
#